data_AF-A0A0A2BQ33-F1
#
_entry.id   AF-A0A0A2BQ33-F1
#
_cell.length_a   1.000
_cell.length_b   1.000
_cell.length_c   1.000
_cell.angle_alpha   90.00
_cell.angle_beta   90.00
_cell.angle_gamma   90.00
#
_symmetry.space_group_name_H-M   'P 1'
#
loop_
_entity.id
_entity.type
_entity.pdbx_description
1 polymer ?
#
loop_
_entity_poly.entity_id
_entity_poly.type
_entity_poly.pdbx_seq_one_letter_code
_entity_poly.pdbx_strand_id
1 'polypeptide(L)'
;MNVPHGENILRYFEEHGHKLPFSCRNGCCTSCAVKIMSGRIDQRDGIGLSHQMQEKGYGLLCIARAIASSEMETQDDDEVYELQFGKYLGSVKNKAGNPFDI
;
A
#
# COMPACT_ATOMS: atom_id res chain seq x y z
N MET A 1 -13.06 5.59 -13.16
CA MET A 1 -12.23 6.82 -13.18
C MET A 1 -11.30 6.76 -14.39
N ASN A 2 -11.07 7.86 -15.11
CA ASN A 2 -10.14 7.89 -16.24
C ASN A 2 -8.91 8.71 -15.87
N VAL A 3 -7.87 8.05 -15.36
CA VAL A 3 -6.60 8.69 -14.95
C VAL A 3 -5.67 8.76 -16.17
N PRO A 4 -5.18 9.93 -16.58
CA PRO A 4 -4.26 10.04 -17.71
C PRO A 4 -2.96 9.25 -17.50
N HIS A 5 -2.38 8.75 -18.60
CA HIS A 5 -1.13 8.01 -18.54
C HIS A 5 0.00 8.88 -17.93
N GLY A 6 0.71 8.35 -16.94
CA GLY A 6 1.79 9.01 -16.22
C GLY A 6 1.35 9.83 -15.01
N GLU A 7 0.05 10.08 -14.85
CA GLU A 7 -0.47 10.82 -13.70
C GLU A 7 -0.48 9.99 -12.43
N ASN A 8 -0.30 10.67 -11.30
CA ASN A 8 -0.37 10.05 -9.98
C ASN A 8 -1.83 9.71 -9.66
N ILE A 9 -2.08 8.43 -9.39
CA ILE A 9 -3.45 7.90 -9.26
C ILE A 9 -4.14 8.50 -8.03
N LEU A 10 -3.48 8.54 -6.85
CA LEU A 10 -4.10 9.05 -5.63
C LEU A 10 -4.47 10.52 -5.79
N ARG A 11 -3.51 11.33 -6.24
CA ARG A 11 -3.69 12.76 -6.45
C ARG A 11 -4.82 13.06 -7.43
N TYR A 12 -4.90 12.32 -8.54
CA TYR A 12 -5.97 12.50 -9.51
C TYR A 12 -7.35 12.24 -8.91
N PHE A 13 -7.50 11.20 -8.08
CA PHE A 13 -8.76 10.94 -7.37
C PHE A 13 -9.12 12.08 -6.40
N GLU A 14 -8.14 12.59 -5.64
CA GLU A 14 -8.35 13.69 -4.69
C GLU A 14 -8.78 14.99 -5.39
N GLU A 15 -8.13 15.35 -6.50
CA GLU A 15 -8.46 16.54 -7.30
C GLU A 15 -9.88 16.47 -7.89
N HIS A 16 -10.43 15.27 -8.03
CA HIS A 16 -11.80 15.01 -8.49
C HIS A 16 -12.78 14.71 -7.34
N GLY A 17 -12.40 15.03 -6.09
CA GLY A 17 -13.28 14.96 -4.93
C GLY A 17 -13.46 13.58 -4.31
N HIS A 18 -12.69 12.57 -4.75
CA HIS A 18 -12.71 11.25 -4.14
C HIS A 18 -11.75 11.18 -2.95
N LYS A 19 -12.21 10.60 -1.84
CA LYS A 19 -11.39 10.36 -0.65
C LYS A 19 -10.93 8.92 -0.63
N LEU A 20 -9.63 8.71 -0.77
CA LEU A 20 -8.98 7.41 -0.64
C LEU A 20 -8.04 7.44 0.58
N PRO A 21 -7.79 6.29 1.24
CA PRO A 21 -6.94 6.25 2.42
C PRO A 21 -5.47 6.52 2.05
N PHE A 22 -4.80 7.33 2.86
CA PHE A 22 -3.37 7.62 2.76
C PHE A 22 -2.83 8.14 4.09
N SER A 23 -1.51 8.14 4.25
CA SER A 23 -0.82 8.79 5.38
C SER A 23 0.47 9.47 4.92
N CYS A 24 1.54 8.71 4.67
CA CYS A 24 2.89 9.27 4.43
C CYS A 24 3.09 9.98 3.07
N ARG A 25 2.32 9.62 2.03
CA ARG A 25 2.42 10.10 0.64
C ARG A 25 3.78 9.92 -0.06
N ASN A 26 4.71 9.16 0.51
CA ASN A 26 6.05 8.94 -0.04
C ASN A 26 6.36 7.47 -0.32
N GLY A 27 5.35 6.60 -0.28
CA GLY A 27 5.51 5.17 -0.55
C GLY A 27 6.18 4.39 0.57
N CYS A 28 6.23 4.90 1.81
CA CYS A 28 6.87 4.23 2.95
C CYS A 28 5.91 3.51 3.90
N CYS A 29 4.65 3.93 4.00
CA CYS A 29 3.62 3.27 4.82
C CYS A 29 2.69 2.40 3.97
N THR A 30 1.78 1.68 4.63
CA THR A 30 0.80 0.77 4.00
C THR A 30 -0.61 1.37 3.86
N SER A 31 -0.89 2.54 4.44
CA SER A 31 -2.24 3.10 4.51
C SER A 31 -2.90 3.45 3.17
N CYS A 32 -2.14 3.52 2.08
CA CYS A 32 -2.68 3.70 0.72
C CYS A 32 -2.62 2.40 -0.12
N ALA A 33 -2.52 1.25 0.55
CA ALA A 33 -2.40 -0.02 -0.10
C ALA A 33 -3.69 -0.40 -0.83
N VAL A 34 -3.50 -0.99 -2.00
CA VAL A 34 -4.56 -1.58 -2.80
C VAL A 34 -4.17 -2.96 -3.28
N LYS A 35 -5.17 -3.76 -3.59
CA LYS A 35 -5.03 -5.01 -4.34
C LYS A 35 -5.28 -4.73 -5.82
N ILE A 36 -4.32 -5.03 -6.67
CA ILE A 36 -4.44 -4.97 -8.12
C ILE A 36 -5.11 -6.27 -8.58
N MET A 37 -6.39 -6.17 -8.96
CA MET A 37 -7.20 -7.29 -9.43
C MET A 37 -6.91 -7.62 -10.90
N SER A 38 -6.66 -6.58 -11.70
CA SER A 38 -6.25 -6.71 -13.10
C SER A 38 -5.45 -5.50 -13.58
N GLY A 39 -4.67 -5.68 -14.65
CA GLY A 39 -3.84 -4.63 -15.22
C GLY A 39 -2.54 -4.36 -14.46
N ARG A 40 -1.93 -3.20 -14.70
CA ARG A 40 -0.64 -2.82 -14.08
C ARG A 40 -0.58 -1.31 -13.83
N ILE A 41 0.14 -0.94 -12.78
CA ILE A 41 0.48 0.44 -12.42
C ILE A 41 2.01 0.54 -12.29
N ASP A 42 2.57 1.74 -12.46
CA ASP A 42 3.97 1.99 -12.15
C ASP A 42 4.10 2.43 -10.69
N GLN A 43 4.76 1.62 -9.87
CA GLN A 43 4.94 1.87 -8.43
C GLN A 43 6.39 1.71 -7.96
N ARG A 44 7.37 1.91 -8.86
CA ARG A 44 8.80 1.62 -8.61
C ARG A 44 9.43 2.44 -7.48
N ASP A 45 8.85 3.59 -7.15
CA ASP A 45 9.37 4.50 -6.13
C ASP A 45 8.97 4.08 -4.68
N GLY A 46 8.11 3.06 -4.53
CA GLY A 46 7.60 2.63 -3.22
C GLY A 46 8.49 1.60 -2.51
N ILE A 47 8.66 1.77 -1.19
CA ILE A 47 9.44 0.86 -0.32
C ILE A 47 8.61 0.24 0.80
N GLY A 48 7.37 0.70 1.02
CA GLY A 48 6.50 0.29 2.12
C GLY A 48 5.91 -1.11 1.99
N LEU A 49 5.97 -1.71 0.80
CA LEU A 49 5.57 -3.10 0.55
C LEU A 49 6.79 -3.96 0.21
N SER A 50 6.91 -5.09 0.89
CA SER A 50 7.86 -6.16 0.59
C SER A 50 7.63 -6.72 -0.82
N HIS A 51 8.68 -7.29 -1.42
CA HIS A 51 8.57 -7.94 -2.74
C HIS A 51 7.48 -9.00 -2.78
N GLN A 52 7.31 -9.81 -1.72
CA GLN A 52 6.26 -10.83 -1.66
C GLN A 52 4.84 -10.22 -1.70
N MET A 53 4.63 -9.06 -1.06
CA MET A 53 3.34 -8.37 -1.14
C MET A 53 3.10 -7.80 -2.54
N GLN A 54 4.13 -7.23 -3.17
CA GLN A 54 4.04 -6.74 -4.55
C GLN A 54 3.74 -7.87 -5.54
N GLU A 55 4.37 -9.05 -5.39
CA GLU A 55 4.10 -10.25 -6.21
C GLU A 55 2.69 -10.80 -6.02
N LYS A 56 2.13 -10.66 -4.81
CA LYS A 56 0.72 -10.95 -4.53
C LYS A 56 -0.22 -9.91 -5.14
N GLY A 57 0.27 -8.91 -5.87
CA GLY A 57 -0.53 -7.87 -6.50
C GLY A 57 -0.93 -6.74 -5.57
N TYR A 58 -0.26 -6.54 -4.43
CA TYR A 58 -0.48 -5.33 -3.63
C TYR A 58 0.33 -4.16 -4.21
N GLY A 59 -0.20 -2.95 -4.09
CA GLY A 59 0.50 -1.75 -4.49
C GLY A 59 0.15 -0.51 -3.68
N LEU A 60 0.97 0.54 -3.81
CA LEU A 60 0.83 1.80 -3.06
C LEU A 60 0.32 2.93 -3.96
N LEU A 61 -0.94 3.33 -3.75
CA LEU A 61 -1.63 4.25 -4.64
C LEU A 61 -1.04 5.68 -4.60
N CYS A 62 -0.41 6.07 -3.48
CA CYS A 62 0.16 7.41 -3.31
C CYS A 62 1.37 7.73 -4.19
N ILE A 63 2.09 6.70 -4.67
CA ILE A 63 3.22 6.85 -5.59
C ILE A 63 2.94 6.19 -6.95
N ALA A 64 1.81 5.50 -7.08
CA ALA A 64 1.46 4.80 -8.29
C ALA A 64 1.10 5.77 -9.42
N ARG A 65 1.59 5.47 -10.63
CA ARG A 65 1.23 6.17 -11.86
C ARG A 65 0.44 5.25 -12.79
N ALA A 66 -0.56 5.82 -13.45
CA ALA A 66 -1.35 5.09 -14.44
C ALA A 66 -0.51 4.81 -15.70
N ILE A 67 -0.35 3.55 -16.08
CA ILE A 67 0.36 3.16 -17.31
C ILE A 67 -0.49 2.30 -18.25
N ALA A 68 -1.59 1.74 -17.74
CA ALA A 68 -2.55 0.92 -18.47
C ALA A 68 -3.88 0.90 -17.71
N SER A 69 -4.92 0.38 -18.36
CA SER A 69 -6.17 0.04 -17.67
C SER A 69 -5.90 -0.94 -16.54
N SER A 70 -6.39 -0.62 -15.34
CA SER A 70 -6.23 -1.44 -14.15
C SER A 70 -7.49 -1.39 -13.29
N GLU A 71 -7.75 -2.50 -12.61
CA GLU A 71 -8.80 -2.63 -11.61
C GLU A 71 -8.13 -2.88 -10.26
N MET A 72 -8.49 -2.08 -9.27
CA MET A 72 -7.88 -2.09 -7.95
C MET A 72 -8.94 -1.95 -6.87
N GLU A 73 -8.69 -2.60 -5.74
CA GLU A 73 -9.54 -2.53 -4.56
C GLU A 73 -8.74 -1.96 -3.39
N THR A 74 -9.31 -1.00 -2.66
CA THR A 74 -8.72 -0.48 -1.42
C THR A 74 -8.65 -1.59 -0.38
N GLN A 75 -7.58 -1.61 0.41
CA GLN A 75 -7.40 -2.59 1.46
C GLN A 75 -7.41 -1.90 2.82
N ASP A 76 -7.83 -2.63 3.84
CA ASP A 76 -7.68 -2.18 5.22
C ASP A 76 -6.20 -2.16 5.62
N ASP A 77 -5.75 -1.08 6.26
CA ASP A 77 -4.34 -0.90 6.60
C ASP A 77 -3.87 -1.96 7.60
N ASP A 78 -4.71 -2.33 8.56
CA ASP A 78 -4.36 -3.34 9.58
C ASP A 78 -4.25 -4.73 8.94
N GLU A 79 -5.12 -5.07 7.99
CA GLU A 79 -5.02 -6.32 7.23
C GLU A 79 -3.70 -6.41 6.44
N VAL A 80 -3.34 -5.34 5.72
CA VAL A 80 -2.09 -5.30 4.95
C VAL A 80 -0.88 -5.37 5.88
N TYR A 81 -0.95 -4.68 7.02
CA TYR A 81 0.09 -4.71 8.05
C TYR A 81 0.27 -6.12 8.62
N GLU A 82 -0.80 -6.82 8.99
CA GLU A 82 -0.74 -8.18 9.51
C GLU A 82 -0.24 -9.19 8.47
N LEU A 83 -0.67 -9.07 7.21
CA LEU A 83 -0.17 -9.93 6.13
C LEU A 83 1.33 -9.77 5.90
N GLN A 84 1.86 -8.56 6.07
CA GLN A 84 3.27 -8.24 5.86
C GLN A 84 4.14 -8.50 7.10
N PHE A 85 3.67 -8.14 8.28
CA PHE A 85 4.45 -8.10 9.53
C PHE A 85 3.97 -9.09 10.61
N GLY A 86 2.75 -9.64 10.49
CA GLY A 86 2.12 -10.47 11.52
C GLY A 86 2.91 -11.74 11.86
N LYS A 87 3.66 -12.30 10.89
CA LYS A 87 4.58 -13.44 11.14
C LYS A 87 5.72 -13.09 12.10
N TYR A 88 6.18 -11.83 12.07
CA TYR A 88 7.24 -11.35 12.95
C TYR A 88 6.68 -10.99 14.33
N LEU A 89 5.49 -10.39 14.41
CA LEU A 89 4.81 -10.10 15.67
C LEU A 89 4.35 -11.36 16.41
N GLY A 90 3.92 -12.40 15.69
CA GLY A 90 3.65 -13.72 16.28
C GLY A 90 4.87 -14.31 16.99
N SER A 91 6.09 -13.99 16.53
CA SER A 91 7.34 -14.39 17.18
C SER A 91 7.68 -13.52 18.41
N VAL A 92 7.14 -12.30 18.50
CA VAL A 92 7.30 -11.38 19.65
C VAL A 92 6.37 -11.75 20.82
N LYS A 93 5.21 -12.38 20.56
CA LYS A 93 4.28 -12.84 21.61
C LYS A 93 4.90 -13.83 22.62
N ASN A 94 6.07 -14.40 22.32
CA ASN A 94 6.80 -15.31 23.21
C ASN A 94 7.95 -14.65 24.00
N LYS A 95 8.11 -13.33 23.93
CA LYS A 95 9.03 -12.60 24.81
C LYS A 95 8.24 -11.60 25.65
N ALA A 96 7.76 -12.06 26.79
CA ALA A 96 7.36 -11.19 27.89
C ALA A 96 8.62 -10.48 28.42
N GLY A 97 9.04 -9.42 27.73
CA GLY A 97 10.02 -8.46 28.21
C GLY A 97 9.32 -7.11 28.28
N ASN A 98 9.29 -6.51 29.46
CA ASN A 98 8.79 -5.16 29.63
C ASN A 98 9.68 -4.21 28.81
N PRO A 99 9.14 -3.36 27.91
CA PRO A 99 9.94 -2.41 27.12
C PRO A 99 10.69 -1.35 27.98
N PHE A 100 10.52 -1.37 29.29
CA PHE A 100 11.26 -0.56 30.26
C PHE A 100 12.36 -1.32 31.03
N ASP A 101 12.63 -2.60 30.74
CA ASP A 101 13.74 -3.36 31.35
C ASP A 101 15.06 -3.21 30.55
N ILE A 102 15.53 -1.95 30.38
CA ILE A 102 16.90 -1.63 29.92
C ILE A 102 17.72 -1.12 31.10
#